data_AF-A0AAE2MA27-F1
#
_entry.id   AF-A0AAE2MA27-F1
#
_cell.length_a   1.000
_cell.length_b   1.000
_cell.length_c   1.000
_cell.angle_alpha   90.00
_cell.angle_beta   90.00
_cell.angle_gamma   90.00
#
_symmetry.space_group_name_H-M   'P 1'
#
loop_
_entity.id
_entity.type
_entity.pdbx_description
1 polymer ?
#
loop_
_entity_poly.entity_id
_entity_poly.type
_entity_poly.pdbx_seq_one_letter_code
_entity_poly.pdbx_strand_id
1 'polypeptide(L)'
;MTITCRFSVGIESPADTDTAWGIYVPAFDGTEYGCVSAADTEEGTEAAAREAILAMTTYILATGGDLRALRDAGTAEYRDHADYRYCDRWLVIDTELPE
;
A
#
# COMPACT_ATOMS: atom_id res chain seq x y z
N MET A 1 -0.28 22.05 5.26
CA MET A 1 0.78 21.37 6.04
C MET A 1 0.82 19.93 5.55
N THR A 2 1.90 19.18 5.78
CA THR A 2 1.98 17.75 5.41
C THR A 2 2.09 16.90 6.66
N ILE A 3 1.60 15.66 6.58
CA ILE A 3 1.80 14.64 7.58
C ILE A 3 2.67 13.53 6.98
N THR A 4 3.67 13.06 7.72
CA THR A 4 4.44 11.88 7.33
C THR A 4 3.70 10.63 7.80
N CYS A 5 3.32 9.77 6.86
CA CYS A 5 2.69 8.49 7.15
C CYS A 5 3.59 7.35 6.69
N ARG A 6 3.66 6.30 7.51
CA ARG A 6 4.36 5.05 7.22
C ARG A 6 3.36 3.99 6.78
N PHE A 7 3.68 3.32 5.68
CA PHE A 7 2.88 2.23 5.13
C PHE A 7 3.73 0.97 5.00
N SER A 8 3.22 -0.14 5.55
CA SER A 8 3.67 -1.48 5.22
C SER A 8 3.00 -1.91 3.92
N VAL A 9 3.80 -2.31 2.93
CA VAL A 9 3.32 -2.65 1.59
C VAL A 9 3.66 -4.11 1.32
N GLY A 10 2.64 -4.93 1.11
CA GLY A 10 2.78 -6.31 0.71
C GLY A 10 3.04 -6.43 -0.78
N ILE A 11 4.01 -7.26 -1.15
CA ILE A 11 4.39 -7.56 -2.53
C ILE A 11 4.12 -9.04 -2.80
N GLU A 12 3.42 -9.31 -3.88
CA GLU A 12 3.17 -10.66 -4.41
C GLU A 12 4.07 -10.88 -5.63
N SER A 13 4.93 -11.90 -5.56
CA SER A 13 5.74 -12.31 -6.71
C SER A 13 4.85 -12.75 -7.87
N PRO A 14 5.24 -12.44 -9.11
CA PRO A 14 4.52 -12.97 -10.26
C PRO A 14 4.67 -14.49 -10.32
N ALA A 15 3.59 -15.18 -10.72
CA ALA A 15 3.58 -16.64 -10.85
C ALA A 15 4.39 -17.14 -12.06
N ASP A 16 4.55 -16.28 -13.08
CA ASP A 16 5.26 -16.54 -14.32
C ASP A 16 5.79 -15.23 -14.94
N THR A 17 6.36 -15.29 -16.14
CA THR A 17 6.93 -14.13 -16.83
C THR A 17 5.91 -13.17 -17.43
N ASP A 18 4.65 -13.57 -17.52
CA ASP A 18 3.56 -12.78 -18.12
C ASP A 18 2.68 -12.12 -17.05
N THR A 19 2.91 -12.47 -15.78
CA THR A 19 2.23 -11.91 -14.62
C THR A 19 3.02 -10.73 -14.05
N ALA A 20 2.33 -9.66 -13.69
CA ALA A 20 2.93 -8.51 -13.04
C ALA A 20 3.13 -8.76 -11.53
N TRP A 21 3.98 -7.94 -10.91
CA TRP A 21 4.20 -7.92 -9.48
C TRP A 21 3.00 -7.29 -8.78
N GLY A 22 2.36 -8.03 -7.87
CA GLY A 22 1.21 -7.53 -7.12
C GLY A 22 1.66 -6.61 -5.98
N ILE A 23 0.93 -5.51 -5.77
CA ILE A 23 1.20 -4.52 -4.72
C ILE A 23 -0.07 -4.30 -3.92
N TYR A 24 0.04 -4.41 -2.59
CA TYR A 24 -1.08 -4.28 -1.68
C TYR A 24 -0.71 -3.43 -0.46
N VAL A 25 -1.57 -2.49 -0.05
CA VAL A 25 -1.31 -1.62 1.12
C VAL A 25 -2.41 -1.84 2.18
N PRO A 26 -2.19 -2.73 3.16
CA PRO A 26 -3.23 -3.13 4.14
C PRO A 26 -3.78 -2.02 5.02
N ALA A 27 -3.05 -0.92 5.19
CA ALA A 27 -3.49 0.20 6.02
C ALA A 27 -4.82 0.83 5.54
N PHE A 28 -5.25 0.54 4.31
CA PHE A 28 -6.52 0.98 3.74
C PHE A 28 -7.69 0.05 4.08
N ASP A 29 -7.46 -1.21 4.48
CA ASP A 29 -8.52 -2.22 4.67
C ASP A 29 -9.47 -1.90 5.83
N GLY A 30 -9.02 -1.08 6.79
CA GLY A 30 -9.86 -0.55 7.86
C GLY A 30 -10.80 0.59 7.41
N THR A 31 -10.78 0.95 6.13
CA THR A 31 -11.59 2.02 5.54
C THR A 31 -12.56 1.46 4.50
N GLU A 32 -13.38 2.32 3.90
CA GLU A 32 -14.22 1.94 2.74
C GLU A 32 -13.43 1.84 1.42
N TYR A 33 -12.12 2.09 1.47
CA TYR A 33 -11.22 2.13 0.32
C TYR A 33 -10.24 0.94 0.35
N GLY A 34 -9.70 0.58 -0.81
CA GLY A 34 -8.56 -0.33 -0.93
C GLY A 34 -7.42 0.36 -1.68
N CYS A 35 -6.19 -0.08 -1.46
CA CYS A 35 -5.03 0.43 -2.20
C CYS A 35 -4.23 -0.74 -2.74
N VAL A 36 -4.42 -1.00 -4.03
CA VAL A 36 -3.77 -2.08 -4.78
C VAL A 36 -3.19 -1.52 -6.07
N SER A 37 -2.07 -2.10 -6.52
CA SER A 37 -1.41 -1.73 -7.77
C SER A 37 -0.62 -2.92 -8.30
N ALA A 38 0.09 -2.73 -9.41
CA ALA A 38 1.04 -3.69 -9.94
C ALA A 38 2.23 -3.00 -10.61
N ALA A 39 3.32 -3.73 -10.77
CA ALA A 39 4.49 -3.29 -11.54
C ALA A 39 5.00 -4.40 -12.47
N ASP A 40 5.52 -4.03 -13.63
CA ASP A 40 6.07 -5.01 -14.60
C ASP A 40 7.41 -5.61 -14.13
N THR A 41 8.11 -4.93 -13.21
CA THR A 41 9.41 -5.37 -12.68
C THR A 41 9.47 -5.23 -11.16
N GLU A 42 10.36 -6.01 -10.53
CA GLU A 42 10.61 -5.93 -9.09
C GLU A 42 11.04 -4.52 -8.69
N GLU A 43 11.95 -3.91 -9.46
CA GLU A 43 12.49 -2.58 -9.18
C GLU A 43 11.42 -1.48 -9.29
N GLY A 44 10.35 -1.73 -10.07
CA GLY A 44 9.23 -0.80 -10.23
C GLY A 44 8.22 -0.82 -9.07
N THR A 45 8.25 -1.85 -8.21
CA THR A 45 7.24 -2.06 -7.17
C THR A 45 7.14 -0.91 -6.17
N GLU A 46 8.27 -0.36 -5.70
CA GLU A 46 8.25 0.74 -4.74
C GLU A 46 7.65 2.02 -5.36
N ALA A 47 8.01 2.34 -6.60
CA ALA A 47 7.50 3.53 -7.28
C ALA A 47 5.98 3.41 -7.51
N ALA A 48 5.52 2.27 -8.02
CA ALA A 48 4.10 2.00 -8.24
C ALA A 48 3.30 2.01 -6.93
N ALA A 49 3.88 1.52 -5.82
CA ALA A 49 3.25 1.59 -4.50
C ALA A 49 3.11 3.05 -4.02
N ARG A 50 4.15 3.88 -4.17
CA ARG A 50 4.11 5.30 -3.81
C ARG A 50 3.05 6.06 -4.60
N GLU A 51 2.95 5.80 -5.90
CA GLU A 51 1.93 6.41 -6.76
C GLU A 51 0.52 5.99 -6.34
N ALA A 52 0.30 4.70 -6.06
CA ALA A 52 -1.00 4.20 -5.61
C ALA A 52 -1.41 4.78 -4.25
N ILE A 53 -0.48 4.85 -3.29
CA ILE A 53 -0.72 5.49 -1.98
C ILE A 53 -1.12 6.95 -2.19
N LEU A 54 -0.34 7.71 -2.95
CA LEU A 54 -0.62 9.13 -3.19
C LEU A 54 -1.98 9.34 -3.87
N ALA A 55 -2.29 8.55 -4.89
CA ALA A 55 -3.56 8.61 -5.61
C ALA A 55 -4.74 8.33 -4.68
N MET A 56 -4.66 7.27 -3.87
CA MET A 56 -5.75 6.90 -2.95
C MET A 56 -5.91 7.91 -1.83
N THR A 57 -4.83 8.40 -1.23
CA THR A 57 -4.93 9.44 -0.19
C THR A 57 -5.48 10.75 -0.73
N THR A 58 -5.12 11.11 -1.97
CA THR A 58 -5.67 12.29 -2.65
C THR A 58 -7.17 12.12 -2.88
N TYR A 59 -7.59 10.93 -3.28
CA TYR A 59 -9.01 10.61 -3.46
C TYR A 59 -9.79 10.69 -2.14
N ILE A 60 -9.28 10.10 -1.06
CA ILE A 60 -9.90 10.15 0.27
C ILE A 60 -10.15 11.59 0.71
N LEU A 61 -9.14 12.47 0.58
CA LEU A 61 -9.28 13.89 0.91
C LEU A 61 -10.31 14.59 0.02
N ALA A 62 -10.30 14.31 -1.29
CA ALA A 62 -11.24 14.92 -2.23
C ALA A 62 -12.69 14.53 -1.95
N THR A 63 -12.93 13.36 -1.36
CA THR A 63 -14.27 12.92 -0.92
C THR A 63 -14.62 13.34 0.51
N GLY A 64 -13.76 14.11 1.19
CA GLY A 64 -13.97 14.61 2.54
C GLY A 64 -13.63 13.62 3.66
N GLY A 65 -12.88 12.56 3.34
CA GLY A 65 -12.36 11.60 4.32
C GLY A 65 -11.17 12.14 5.11
N ASP A 66 -10.83 11.46 6.21
CA ASP A 66 -9.73 11.84 7.09
C ASP A 66 -8.57 10.83 6.97
N LEU A 67 -7.41 11.28 6.50
CA LEU A 67 -6.21 10.44 6.40
C LEU A 67 -5.71 9.96 7.76
N ARG A 68 -6.09 10.65 8.86
CA ARG A 68 -5.82 10.18 10.22
C ARG A 68 -6.65 8.95 10.60
N ALA A 69 -7.55 8.47 9.75
CA ALA A 69 -8.19 7.17 9.94
C ALA A 69 -7.30 6.00 9.51
N LEU A 70 -6.33 6.23 8.61
CA LEU A 70 -5.40 5.19 8.17
C LEU A 70 -4.50 4.76 9.33
N ARG A 71 -4.35 3.45 9.52
CA ARG A 71 -3.55 2.84 10.58
C ARG A 71 -2.71 1.72 10.00
N ASP A 72 -1.40 1.89 10.07
CA ASP A 72 -0.47 0.83 9.71
C ASP A 72 -0.15 -0.02 10.94
N ALA A 73 -0.46 -1.32 10.89
CA ALA A 73 -0.15 -2.26 11.96
C ALA A 73 1.32 -2.74 11.92
N GLY A 74 2.04 -2.47 10.83
CA GLY A 74 3.41 -2.90 10.63
C GLY A 74 3.53 -4.24 9.91
N THR A 75 4.66 -4.43 9.21
CA THR A 75 4.94 -5.61 8.38
C THR A 75 4.92 -6.93 9.16
N ALA A 76 5.28 -6.92 10.45
CA ALA A 76 5.26 -8.12 11.28
C ALA A 76 3.84 -8.63 11.52
N GLU A 77 2.93 -7.74 11.91
CA GLU A 77 1.52 -8.08 12.13
C GLU A 77 0.87 -8.58 10.83
N TYR A 78 1.08 -7.84 9.74
CA TYR A 78 0.46 -8.19 8.46
C TYR A 78 1.00 -9.50 7.87
N ARG A 79 2.30 -9.79 8.03
CA ARG A 79 2.88 -11.06 7.55
C ARG A 79 2.27 -12.29 8.23
N ASP A 80 1.87 -12.16 9.49
CA ASP A 80 1.28 -13.27 10.26
C ASP A 80 -0.25 -13.37 10.07
N HIS A 81 -0.88 -12.35 9.49
CA HIS A 81 -2.31 -12.32 9.24
C HIS A 81 -2.71 -13.19 8.03
N ALA A 82 -3.81 -13.94 8.16
CA ALA A 82 -4.23 -14.89 7.12
C ALA A 82 -4.58 -14.22 5.79
N ASP A 83 -5.17 -13.03 5.86
CA ASP A 83 -5.64 -12.30 4.68
C ASP A 83 -4.49 -11.82 3.79
N TYR A 84 -3.25 -11.68 4.30
CA TYR A 84 -2.11 -11.18 3.53
C TYR A 84 -1.08 -12.28 3.18
N ARG A 85 -1.46 -13.56 3.33
CA ARG A 85 -0.56 -14.70 3.08
C ARG A 85 -0.05 -14.80 1.64
N TYR A 86 -0.72 -14.15 0.68
CA TYR A 86 -0.26 -14.08 -0.71
C TYR A 86 0.91 -13.12 -0.90
N CYS A 87 1.17 -12.21 0.05
CA CYS A 87 2.34 -11.34 0.01
C CYS A 87 3.58 -12.06 0.56
N ASP A 88 4.49 -12.47 -0.34
CA ASP A 88 5.75 -13.10 0.03
C ASP A 88 6.83 -12.09 0.47
N ARG A 89 6.67 -10.81 0.12
CA ARG A 89 7.61 -9.73 0.42
C ARG A 89 6.91 -8.51 0.98
N TRP A 90 7.70 -7.69 1.67
CA TRP A 90 7.21 -6.53 2.40
C TRP A 90 8.17 -5.36 2.28
N LEU A 91 7.64 -4.20 1.89
CA LEU A 91 8.33 -2.92 1.88
C LEU A 91 7.76 -2.04 3.00
N VAL A 92 8.56 -1.07 3.45
CA VAL A 92 8.10 0.02 4.31
C VAL A 92 8.31 1.32 3.57
N ILE A 93 7.22 2.04 3.33
CA ILE A 93 7.20 3.29 2.57
C ILE A 93 6.76 4.42 3.50
N ASP A 94 7.68 5.34 3.74
CA ASP A 94 7.36 6.63 4.36
C ASP A 94 6.96 7.62 3.24
N THR A 95 5.80 8.27 3.39
CA THR A 95 5.24 9.21 2.42
C THR A 95 4.75 10.47 3.14
N GLU A 96 5.04 11.62 2.54
CA GLU A 96 4.48 12.93 2.91
C GLU A 96 3.09 13.07 2.25
N LEU A 97 2.05 13.18 3.06
CA LEU A 97 0.67 13.37 2.60
C LEU A 97 0.19 14.80 2.89
N PRO A 98 -0.63 15.39 2.01
CA PRO A 98 -1.27 16.66 2.31
C PRO A 98 -2.26 16.51 3.48
N GLU A 99 -2.35 17.54 4.32
CA GLU A 99 -3.36 17.64 5.38
C GLU A 99 -4.70 18.14 4.86
#